data_AF-A0A9Q9DY43-F1
#
_entry.id   AF-A0A9Q9DY43-F1
#
_cell.length_a   1.000
_cell.length_b   1.000
_cell.length_c   1.000
_cell.angle_alpha   90.00
_cell.angle_beta   90.00
_cell.angle_gamma   90.00
#
_symmetry.space_group_name_H-M   'P 1'
#
loop_
_entity.id
_entity.type
_entity.pdbx_description
1 polymer ?
#
loop_
_entity_poly.entity_id
_entity_poly.type
_entity_poly.pdbx_seq_one_letter_code
_entity_poly.pdbx_strand_id
1 'polypeptide(L)'
;MAEPFGIVAGAIGVAAAFTTCVDCFGYVQHGRHFGRDYQTELISLDCARLRLTRWGEAVNVYEDPKLGRPDASPSEVHTVQNALHQILVLFADTEKISKKYQLEAKAGDDLAVLAPDDLEPAILGLRNKMKELVLRRQKGANVLKTSSWALYYRSQLKDLVSGITILVDSIEKIFPAPERKLTLVKQETAAIHEKQALQLVESAAYGVDNLLVAAAKEALTGHQYLNVTIKGKAQAGDSFSSDWRGTAQGASHAYDGVLVDETAKALIGNKYGGKDFWDD
;
A
#
# COMPACT_ATOMS: atom_id res chain seq x y z
N MET A 1 -11.94 5.45 -34.47
CA MET A 1 -10.91 5.69 -33.43
C MET A 1 -11.62 5.68 -32.10
N ALA A 2 -11.39 4.68 -31.26
CA ALA A 2 -11.94 4.64 -29.91
C ALA A 2 -10.89 5.25 -28.98
N GLU A 3 -11.25 6.34 -28.27
CA GLU A 3 -10.39 6.94 -27.26
C GLU A 3 -10.19 5.91 -26.12
N PRO A 4 -8.94 5.53 -25.80
CA PRO A 4 -8.65 4.75 -24.62
C PRO A 4 -8.80 5.70 -23.43
N PHE A 5 -9.86 5.46 -22.67
CA PHE A 5 -10.50 6.41 -21.77
C PHE A 5 -10.97 7.70 -22.47
N GLY A 6 -12.22 8.09 -22.22
CA GLY A 6 -12.67 9.46 -22.44
C GLY A 6 -12.00 10.42 -21.44
N ILE A 7 -10.66 10.46 -21.40
CA ILE A 7 -9.91 11.54 -20.76
C ILE A 7 -10.14 12.74 -21.66
N VAL A 8 -11.30 13.37 -21.50
CA VAL A 8 -11.52 14.72 -21.97
C VAL A 8 -10.44 15.52 -21.27
N ALA A 9 -9.47 16.03 -22.05
CA ALA A 9 -8.47 17.00 -21.63
C ALA A 9 -9.12 18.36 -21.28
N GLY A 10 -10.26 18.33 -20.59
CA GLY A 10 -10.83 19.46 -19.89
C GLY A 10 -10.03 19.68 -18.61
N ALA A 11 -10.18 20.84 -18.01
CA ALA A 11 -9.53 21.21 -16.75
C ALA A 11 -10.08 20.37 -15.57
N ILE A 12 -9.74 19.08 -15.51
CA ILE A 12 -10.00 18.22 -14.37
C ILE A 12 -9.04 18.64 -13.27
N GLY A 13 -9.58 19.08 -12.14
CA GLY A 13 -8.79 19.47 -10.97
C GLY A 13 -7.98 18.30 -10.40
N VAL A 14 -6.94 18.60 -9.62
CA VAL A 14 -6.02 17.61 -9.03
C VAL A 14 -6.77 16.46 -8.34
N ALA A 15 -7.78 16.79 -7.52
CA ALA A 15 -8.57 15.79 -6.79
C ALA A 15 -9.27 14.77 -7.72
N ALA A 16 -9.83 15.22 -8.83
CA ALA A 16 -10.52 14.35 -9.77
C ALA A 16 -9.54 13.53 -10.61
N ALA A 17 -8.40 14.11 -11.03
CA ALA A 17 -7.33 13.37 -11.68
C ALA A 17 -6.75 12.28 -10.75
N PHE A 18 -6.56 12.60 -9.47
CA PHE A 18 -6.14 11.67 -8.43
C PHE A 18 -7.12 10.51 -8.27
N THR A 19 -8.42 10.78 -8.06
CA THR A 19 -9.43 9.71 -7.95
C THR A 19 -9.41 8.80 -9.17
N THR A 20 -9.33 9.39 -10.37
CA THR A 20 -9.29 8.62 -11.62
C THR A 20 -8.04 7.73 -11.69
N CYS A 21 -6.87 8.23 -11.27
CA CYS A 21 -5.65 7.43 -11.19
C CYS A 21 -5.84 6.23 -10.26
N VAL A 22 -6.40 6.45 -9.07
CA VAL A 22 -6.59 5.39 -8.06
C VAL A 22 -7.61 4.35 -8.53
N ASP A 23 -8.63 4.76 -9.28
CA ASP A 23 -9.63 3.85 -9.86
C ASP A 23 -9.02 2.98 -10.98
N CYS A 24 -8.12 3.52 -11.80
CA CYS A 24 -7.47 2.78 -12.89
C CYS A 24 -6.76 1.51 -12.42
N PHE A 25 -6.14 1.52 -11.23
CA PHE A 25 -5.54 0.30 -10.66
C PHE A 25 -6.55 -0.84 -10.50
N GLY A 26 -7.82 -0.52 -10.21
CA GLY A 26 -8.89 -1.51 -10.06
C GLY A 26 -9.42 -2.07 -11.40
N TYR A 27 -9.03 -1.48 -12.53
CA TYR A 27 -9.41 -1.92 -13.87
C TYR A 27 -8.36 -2.80 -14.54
N VAL A 28 -7.13 -2.81 -14.01
CA VAL A 28 -6.06 -3.67 -14.49
C VAL A 28 -6.32 -5.11 -14.06
N GLN A 29 -6.45 -5.99 -15.05
CA GLN A 29 -6.45 -7.44 -14.90
C GLN A 29 -5.09 -8.00 -15.31
N HIS A 30 -4.81 -9.23 -14.93
CA HIS A 30 -3.57 -9.92 -15.27
C HIS A 30 -3.89 -11.15 -16.09
N GLY A 31 -3.11 -11.43 -17.14
CA GLY A 31 -3.25 -12.67 -17.90
C GLY A 31 -2.99 -13.89 -17.02
N ARG A 32 -3.66 -15.01 -17.30
CA ARG A 32 -3.55 -16.25 -16.51
C ARG A 32 -2.14 -16.83 -16.48
N HIS A 33 -1.34 -16.53 -17.51
CA HIS A 33 0.08 -16.91 -17.58
C HIS A 33 0.97 -16.27 -16.51
N PHE A 34 0.47 -15.29 -15.76
CA PHE A 34 1.11 -14.81 -14.54
C PHE A 34 0.96 -15.89 -13.45
N GLY A 35 1.76 -16.95 -13.52
CA GLY A 35 1.72 -18.08 -12.58
C GLY A 35 2.16 -17.73 -11.16
N ARG A 36 2.43 -18.74 -10.32
CA ARG A 36 2.84 -18.55 -8.91
C ARG A 36 4.07 -17.65 -8.71
N ASP A 37 4.98 -17.61 -9.69
CA ASP A 37 6.20 -16.79 -9.63
C ASP A 37 5.97 -15.28 -9.77
N TYR A 38 4.71 -14.84 -9.94
CA TYR A 38 4.34 -13.46 -10.21
C TYR A 38 3.64 -12.76 -9.04
N GLN A 39 3.48 -13.44 -7.90
CA GLN A 39 2.82 -12.87 -6.72
C GLN A 39 3.46 -11.55 -6.30
N THR A 40 4.80 -11.48 -6.27
CA THR A 40 5.54 -10.26 -5.92
C THR A 40 5.22 -9.12 -6.87
N GLU A 41 5.16 -9.36 -8.19
CA GLU A 41 4.78 -8.35 -9.17
C GLU A 41 3.31 -7.93 -9.07
N LEU A 42 2.41 -8.85 -8.75
CA LEU A 42 1.00 -8.50 -8.52
C LEU A 42 0.87 -7.55 -7.33
N ILE A 43 1.55 -7.87 -6.22
CA ILE A 43 1.55 -7.04 -5.02
C ILE A 43 2.28 -5.72 -5.25
N SER A 44 3.28 -5.64 -6.15
CA SER A 44 4.00 -4.37 -6.39
C SER A 44 3.11 -3.28 -6.99
N LEU A 45 2.12 -3.65 -7.83
CA LEU A 45 1.10 -2.71 -8.31
C LEU A 45 0.17 -2.24 -7.18
N ASP A 46 -0.20 -3.13 -6.27
CA ASP A 46 -0.99 -2.79 -5.08
C ASP A 46 -0.17 -1.89 -4.12
N CYS A 47 1.15 -2.10 -3.99
CA CYS A 47 2.06 -1.23 -3.25
C CYS A 47 2.13 0.17 -3.86
N ALA A 48 2.24 0.28 -5.20
CA ALA A 48 2.21 1.57 -5.89
C ALA A 48 0.88 2.32 -5.66
N ARG A 49 -0.25 1.59 -5.62
CA ARG A 49 -1.57 2.14 -5.29
C ARG A 49 -1.64 2.64 -3.85
N LEU A 50 -1.14 1.86 -2.88
CA LEU A 50 -1.05 2.30 -1.49
C LEU A 50 -0.20 3.56 -1.36
N ARG A 51 0.94 3.62 -2.02
CA ARG A 51 1.84 4.79 -2.00
C ARG A 51 1.14 6.05 -2.53
N LEU A 52 0.50 5.95 -3.70
CA LEU A 52 -0.23 7.08 -4.28
C LEU A 52 -1.35 7.55 -3.35
N THR A 53 -2.14 6.62 -2.80
CA THR A 53 -3.26 6.98 -1.91
C THR A 53 -2.79 7.54 -0.57
N ARG A 54 -1.65 7.06 -0.05
CA ARG A 54 -0.99 7.60 1.14
C ARG A 54 -0.55 9.04 0.94
N TRP A 55 0.05 9.34 -0.22
CA TRP A 55 0.38 10.73 -0.57
C TRP A 55 -0.87 11.60 -0.62
N GLY A 56 -1.92 11.16 -1.32
CA GLY A 56 -3.17 11.92 -1.45
C GLY A 56 -3.84 12.22 -0.11
N GLU A 57 -3.87 11.24 0.80
CA GLU A 57 -4.35 11.42 2.16
C GLU A 57 -3.45 12.40 2.95
N ALA A 58 -2.12 12.23 2.87
CA ALA A 58 -1.19 13.06 3.63
C ALA A 58 -1.27 14.55 3.27
N VAL A 59 -1.52 14.87 2.00
CA VAL A 59 -1.65 16.26 1.49
C VAL A 59 -3.09 16.77 1.50
N ASN A 60 -4.05 15.98 1.99
CA ASN A 60 -5.48 16.28 1.95
C ASN A 60 -5.97 16.63 0.53
N VAL A 61 -5.66 15.79 -0.46
CA VAL A 61 -5.89 16.05 -1.89
C VAL A 61 -7.33 16.43 -2.26
N TYR A 62 -8.31 16.02 -1.46
CA TYR A 62 -9.73 16.30 -1.67
C TYR A 62 -10.20 17.64 -1.09
N GLU A 63 -9.40 18.25 -0.22
CA GLU A 63 -9.74 19.48 0.51
C GLU A 63 -8.85 20.66 0.08
N ASP A 64 -7.97 20.42 -0.91
CA ASP A 64 -6.90 21.25 -1.46
C ASP A 64 -7.12 22.78 -1.46
N PRO A 65 -6.42 23.55 -0.61
CA PRO A 65 -6.07 24.94 -0.87
C PRO A 65 -4.55 25.03 -1.02
N LYS A 66 -4.09 24.49 -2.14
CA LYS A 66 -2.73 24.16 -2.58
C LYS A 66 -2.03 23.04 -1.80
N LEU A 67 -2.72 21.90 -1.70
CA LEU A 67 -2.29 20.56 -1.27
C LEU A 67 -1.54 20.54 0.06
N GLY A 68 -2.10 21.24 1.03
CA GLY A 68 -1.59 21.30 2.40
C GLY A 68 -0.45 22.29 2.62
N ARG A 69 -0.05 23.07 1.59
CA ARG A 69 0.92 24.15 1.69
C ARG A 69 0.39 25.43 1.02
N PRO A 70 -0.19 26.37 1.79
CA PRO A 70 -0.89 27.54 1.24
C PRO A 70 -0.04 28.46 0.35
N ASP A 71 1.28 28.51 0.59
CA ASP A 71 2.26 29.30 -0.17
C ASP A 71 2.74 28.63 -1.46
N ALA A 72 2.24 27.44 -1.80
CA ALA A 72 2.64 26.75 -3.03
C ALA A 72 2.32 27.57 -4.29
N SER A 73 3.28 27.61 -5.20
CA SER A 73 3.15 28.30 -6.47
C SER A 73 2.13 27.60 -7.39
N PRO A 74 1.45 28.32 -8.29
CA PRO A 74 0.62 27.70 -9.31
C PRO A 74 1.38 26.66 -10.16
N SER A 75 2.68 26.90 -10.42
CA SER A 75 3.54 25.96 -11.16
C SER A 75 3.72 24.64 -10.44
N GLU A 76 3.88 24.63 -9.11
CA GLU A 76 4.04 23.39 -8.35
C GLU A 76 2.76 22.54 -8.35
N VAL A 77 1.60 23.19 -8.19
CA VAL A 77 0.30 22.52 -8.31
C VAL A 77 0.09 21.99 -9.74
N HIS A 78 0.49 22.75 -10.75
CA HIS A 78 0.44 22.32 -12.14
C HIS A 78 1.37 21.13 -12.42
N THR A 79 2.56 21.07 -11.82
CA THR A 79 3.44 19.89 -11.92
C THR A 79 2.79 18.65 -11.34
N VAL A 80 2.10 18.74 -10.19
CA VAL A 80 1.33 17.63 -9.62
C VAL A 80 0.22 17.20 -10.57
N GLN A 81 -0.55 18.15 -11.08
CA GLN A 81 -1.61 17.87 -12.05
C GLN A 81 -1.05 17.15 -13.29
N ASN A 82 0.08 17.59 -13.84
CA ASN A 82 0.71 16.97 -15.00
C ASN A 82 1.24 15.55 -14.68
N ALA A 83 1.77 15.32 -13.49
CA ALA A 83 2.21 14.00 -13.07
C ALA A 83 1.04 13.00 -12.97
N LEU A 84 -0.10 13.44 -12.39
CA LEU A 84 -1.32 12.62 -12.35
C LEU A 84 -1.86 12.33 -13.76
N HIS A 85 -1.88 13.32 -14.66
CA HIS A 85 -2.26 13.08 -16.05
C HIS A 85 -1.32 12.09 -16.75
N GLN A 86 -0.02 12.16 -16.50
CA GLN A 86 0.93 11.18 -17.04
C GLN A 86 0.68 9.77 -16.49
N ILE A 87 0.28 9.61 -15.22
CA ILE A 87 -0.16 8.32 -14.67
C ILE A 87 -1.36 7.79 -15.46
N LEU A 88 -2.35 8.64 -15.77
CA LEU A 88 -3.50 8.24 -16.60
C LEU A 88 -3.08 7.83 -18.02
N VAL A 89 -2.12 8.53 -18.62
CA VAL A 89 -1.55 8.16 -19.93
C VAL A 89 -0.89 6.79 -19.87
N LEU A 90 -0.12 6.47 -18.82
CA LEU A 90 0.48 5.14 -18.65
C LEU A 90 -0.59 4.04 -18.63
N PHE A 91 -1.68 4.23 -17.89
CA PHE A 91 -2.79 3.27 -17.88
C PHE A 91 -3.45 3.15 -19.26
N ALA A 92 -3.76 4.27 -19.91
CA ALA A 92 -4.37 4.28 -21.25
C ALA A 92 -3.49 3.58 -22.29
N ASP A 93 -2.16 3.73 -22.22
CA ASP A 93 -1.23 3.04 -23.10
C ASP A 93 -1.23 1.53 -22.88
N THR A 94 -1.30 1.08 -21.62
CA THR A 94 -1.47 -0.37 -21.35
C THR A 94 -2.82 -0.91 -21.85
N GLU A 95 -3.89 -0.13 -21.79
CA GLU A 95 -5.20 -0.50 -22.35
C GLU A 95 -5.12 -0.63 -23.88
N LYS A 96 -4.47 0.33 -24.57
CA LYS A 96 -4.23 0.26 -26.02
C LYS A 96 -3.47 -1.01 -26.41
N ILE A 97 -2.41 -1.34 -25.67
CA ILE A 97 -1.61 -2.54 -25.91
C ILE A 97 -2.46 -3.80 -25.71
N SER A 98 -3.28 -3.84 -24.65
CA SER A 98 -4.20 -4.95 -24.38
C SER A 98 -5.21 -5.15 -25.51
N LYS A 99 -5.85 -4.08 -25.98
CA LYS A 99 -6.79 -4.11 -27.11
C LYS A 99 -6.13 -4.59 -28.40
N LYS A 100 -4.92 -4.09 -28.69
CA LYS A 100 -4.15 -4.52 -29.86
C LYS A 100 -3.86 -6.03 -29.79
N TYR A 101 -3.43 -6.52 -28.63
CA TYR A 101 -3.16 -7.94 -28.44
C TYR A 101 -4.41 -8.81 -28.62
N GLN A 102 -5.56 -8.39 -28.09
CA GLN A 102 -6.84 -9.10 -28.28
C GLN A 102 -7.28 -9.15 -29.76
N LEU A 103 -7.02 -8.09 -30.53
CA LEU A 103 -7.34 -8.03 -31.96
C LEU A 103 -6.41 -8.91 -32.82
N GLU A 104 -5.15 -9.06 -32.40
CA GLU A 104 -4.13 -9.82 -33.13
C GLU A 104 -4.05 -11.30 -32.71
N ALA A 105 -4.80 -11.69 -31.66
CA ALA A 105 -4.80 -13.04 -31.11
C ALA A 105 -5.30 -14.08 -32.12
N LYS A 106 -4.59 -15.21 -32.21
CA LYS A 106 -4.91 -16.33 -33.09
C LYS A 106 -5.65 -17.43 -32.33
N ALA A 107 -6.26 -18.35 -33.07
CA ALA A 107 -6.85 -19.55 -32.48
C ALA A 107 -5.77 -20.36 -31.75
N GLY A 108 -5.85 -20.40 -30.41
CA GLY A 108 -4.89 -21.05 -29.52
C GLY A 108 -4.17 -20.11 -28.55
N ASP A 109 -4.24 -18.79 -28.75
CA ASP A 109 -3.70 -17.83 -27.78
C ASP A 109 -4.59 -17.81 -26.52
N ASP A 110 -3.97 -17.94 -25.35
CA ASP A 110 -4.68 -17.92 -24.06
C ASP A 110 -4.87 -16.47 -23.59
N LEU A 111 -6.08 -15.96 -23.84
CA LEU A 111 -6.54 -14.66 -23.39
C LEU A 111 -7.20 -14.71 -22.00
N ALA A 112 -7.14 -15.85 -21.31
CA ALA A 112 -7.72 -15.95 -19.98
C ALA A 112 -7.02 -14.98 -19.03
N VAL A 113 -7.82 -14.39 -18.16
CA VAL A 113 -7.35 -13.53 -17.08
C VAL A 113 -7.36 -14.31 -15.78
N LEU A 114 -6.49 -13.91 -14.87
CA LEU A 114 -6.31 -14.50 -13.58
C LEU A 114 -7.58 -14.27 -12.74
N ALA A 115 -8.26 -15.35 -12.39
CA ALA A 115 -9.44 -15.33 -11.53
C ALA A 115 -9.01 -15.36 -10.05
N PRO A 116 -9.88 -14.95 -9.10
CA PRO A 116 -9.60 -15.09 -7.67
C PRO A 116 -9.22 -16.52 -7.26
N ASP A 117 -9.83 -17.53 -7.89
CA ASP A 117 -9.56 -18.95 -7.61
C ASP A 117 -8.20 -19.42 -8.16
N ASP A 118 -7.57 -18.67 -9.06
CA ASP A 118 -6.20 -18.94 -9.53
C ASP A 118 -5.14 -18.43 -8.54
N LEU A 119 -5.52 -17.64 -7.52
CA LEU A 119 -4.61 -17.10 -6.49
C LEU A 119 -4.59 -17.96 -5.24
N GLU A 120 -3.42 -18.03 -4.59
CA GLU A 120 -3.31 -18.59 -3.25
C GLU A 120 -4.13 -17.76 -2.25
N PRO A 121 -4.88 -18.39 -1.31
CA PRO A 121 -5.76 -17.68 -0.39
C PRO A 121 -5.09 -16.55 0.41
N ALA A 122 -3.83 -16.74 0.82
CA ALA A 122 -3.06 -15.72 1.53
C ALA A 122 -2.80 -14.46 0.67
N ILE A 123 -2.51 -14.66 -0.62
CA ILE A 123 -2.30 -13.57 -1.58
C ILE A 123 -3.60 -12.81 -1.81
N LEU A 124 -4.71 -13.54 -2.06
CA LEU A 124 -6.02 -12.92 -2.23
C LEU A 124 -6.43 -12.13 -0.97
N GLY A 125 -6.19 -12.69 0.22
CA GLY A 125 -6.42 -12.03 1.51
C GLY A 125 -5.63 -10.74 1.64
N LEU A 126 -4.32 -10.75 1.33
CA LEU A 126 -3.48 -9.57 1.34
C LEU A 126 -3.98 -8.50 0.35
N ARG A 127 -4.28 -8.86 -0.90
CA ARG A 127 -4.78 -7.92 -1.91
C ARG A 127 -6.09 -7.28 -1.49
N ASN A 128 -7.01 -8.06 -0.94
CA ASN A 128 -8.26 -7.55 -0.38
C ASN A 128 -8.00 -6.57 0.76
N LYS A 129 -7.03 -6.87 1.64
CA LYS A 129 -6.65 -5.98 2.73
C LYS A 129 -6.07 -4.65 2.24
N MET A 130 -5.17 -4.70 1.26
CA MET A 130 -4.60 -3.49 0.64
C MET A 130 -5.69 -2.67 -0.06
N LYS A 131 -6.63 -3.34 -0.74
CA LYS A 131 -7.80 -2.68 -1.35
C LYS A 131 -8.69 -1.99 -0.31
N GLU A 132 -8.97 -2.63 0.83
CA GLU A 132 -9.71 -2.00 1.93
C GLU A 132 -9.02 -0.72 2.41
N LEU A 133 -7.70 -0.76 2.62
CA LEU A 133 -6.92 0.41 3.05
C LEU A 133 -7.02 1.57 2.05
N VAL A 134 -6.97 1.27 0.74
CA VAL A 134 -7.17 2.25 -0.33
C VAL A 134 -8.58 2.84 -0.29
N LEU A 135 -9.60 2.00 -0.20
CA LEU A 135 -11.00 2.44 -0.22
C LEU A 135 -11.35 3.35 0.97
N ARG A 136 -10.69 3.17 2.13
CA ARG A 136 -10.86 4.06 3.29
C ARG A 136 -10.37 5.49 3.03
N ARG A 137 -9.44 5.69 2.10
CA ARG A 137 -8.83 6.98 1.76
C ARG A 137 -9.50 7.66 0.57
N GLN A 138 -10.12 6.90 -0.33
CA GLN A 138 -10.83 7.47 -1.45
C GLN A 138 -12.08 8.21 -0.96
N LYS A 139 -12.21 9.48 -1.35
CA LYS A 139 -13.42 10.28 -1.15
C LYS A 139 -14.11 10.47 -2.50
N GLY A 140 -15.39 10.10 -2.59
CA GLY A 140 -16.22 10.26 -3.80
C GLY A 140 -16.76 8.94 -4.36
N ALA A 141 -17.69 9.05 -5.31
CA ALA A 141 -18.16 7.90 -6.06
C ALA A 141 -17.06 7.41 -7.01
N ASN A 142 -16.85 6.09 -7.11
CA ASN A 142 -15.99 5.50 -8.12
C ASN A 142 -16.37 6.10 -9.49
N VAL A 143 -15.37 6.56 -10.26
CA VAL A 143 -15.61 6.96 -11.64
C VAL A 143 -16.29 5.77 -12.32
N LEU A 144 -17.38 6.03 -13.05
CA LEU A 144 -18.16 5.02 -13.78
C LEU A 144 -17.24 3.96 -14.36
N LYS A 145 -17.46 2.70 -13.96
CA LYS A 145 -16.60 1.55 -14.26
C LYS A 145 -16.28 1.56 -15.76
N THR A 146 -15.07 2.00 -16.11
CA THR A 146 -14.57 1.89 -17.47
C THR A 146 -14.29 0.42 -17.76
N SER A 147 -14.15 0.08 -19.04
CA SER A 147 -13.78 -1.28 -19.45
C SER A 147 -12.48 -1.70 -18.76
N SER A 148 -12.48 -2.86 -18.11
CA SER A 148 -11.25 -3.47 -17.59
C SER A 148 -10.41 -4.02 -18.74
N TRP A 149 -9.08 -4.05 -18.57
CA TRP A 149 -8.16 -4.62 -19.56
C TRP A 149 -7.09 -5.47 -18.88
N ALA A 150 -6.54 -6.42 -19.62
CA ALA A 150 -5.54 -7.34 -19.09
C ALA A 150 -4.12 -6.95 -19.52
N LEU A 151 -3.18 -7.06 -18.59
CA LEU A 151 -1.75 -7.09 -18.89
C LEU A 151 -1.35 -8.55 -19.14
N TYR A 152 -0.84 -8.84 -20.34
CA TYR A 152 -0.47 -10.20 -20.74
C TYR A 152 1.01 -10.50 -20.55
N TYR A 153 1.85 -9.48 -20.33
CA TYR A 153 3.30 -9.64 -20.21
C TYR A 153 3.87 -8.98 -18.95
N ARG A 154 4.87 -9.64 -18.33
CA ARG A 154 5.57 -9.13 -17.13
C ARG A 154 6.17 -7.73 -17.34
N SER A 155 6.72 -7.50 -18.52
CA SER A 155 7.35 -6.22 -18.88
C SER A 155 6.34 -5.09 -18.77
N GLN A 156 5.12 -5.27 -19.29
CA GLN A 156 4.05 -4.26 -19.22
C GLN A 156 3.72 -3.86 -17.78
N LEU A 157 3.64 -4.85 -16.87
CA LEU A 157 3.39 -4.59 -15.46
C LEU A 157 4.58 -3.87 -14.80
N LYS A 158 5.81 -4.29 -15.08
CA LYS A 158 7.02 -3.65 -14.55
C LYS A 158 7.17 -2.20 -15.05
N ASP A 159 6.93 -1.97 -16.33
CA ASP A 159 7.02 -0.65 -16.95
C ASP A 159 5.94 0.29 -16.38
N LEU A 160 4.71 -0.20 -16.20
CA LEU A 160 3.63 0.54 -15.56
C LEU A 160 3.98 0.91 -14.12
N VAL A 161 4.41 -0.06 -13.30
CA VAL A 161 4.79 0.18 -11.90
C VAL A 161 5.97 1.15 -11.79
N SER A 162 6.98 1.00 -12.64
CA SER A 162 8.15 1.89 -12.69
C SER A 162 7.74 3.31 -13.07
N GLY A 163 6.95 3.49 -14.13
CA GLY A 163 6.47 4.80 -14.56
C GLY A 163 5.64 5.50 -13.49
N ILE A 164 4.72 4.78 -12.85
CA ILE A 164 3.93 5.30 -11.71
C ILE A 164 4.86 5.71 -10.57
N THR A 165 5.83 4.86 -10.21
CA THR A 165 6.78 5.12 -9.11
C THR A 165 7.55 6.40 -9.34
N ILE A 166 8.07 6.63 -10.55
CA ILE A 166 8.81 7.85 -10.91
C ILE A 166 7.92 9.10 -10.79
N LEU A 167 6.67 9.00 -11.24
CA LEU A 167 5.72 10.12 -11.15
C LEU A 167 5.32 10.39 -9.69
N VAL A 168 5.15 9.35 -8.87
CA VAL A 168 4.89 9.48 -7.44
C VAL A 168 6.11 10.06 -6.70
N ASP A 169 7.33 9.68 -7.06
CA ASP A 169 8.55 10.32 -6.52
C ASP A 169 8.54 11.82 -6.82
N SER A 170 8.11 12.21 -8.01
CA SER A 170 8.06 13.62 -8.41
C SER A 170 7.04 14.42 -7.59
N ILE A 171 5.82 13.89 -7.37
CA ILE A 171 4.81 14.61 -6.56
C ILE A 171 5.21 14.67 -5.08
N GLU A 172 5.85 13.62 -4.55
CA GLU A 172 6.32 13.60 -3.16
C GLU A 172 7.50 14.54 -2.92
N LYS A 173 8.34 14.83 -3.93
CA LYS A 173 9.39 15.85 -3.81
C LYS A 173 8.82 17.26 -3.65
N ILE A 174 7.68 17.54 -4.28
CA ILE A 174 7.04 18.85 -4.26
C ILE A 174 6.18 19.00 -2.99
N PHE A 175 5.41 17.96 -2.65
CA PHE A 175 4.55 17.91 -1.47
C PHE A 175 4.88 16.67 -0.61
N PRO A 176 5.88 16.77 0.28
CA PRO A 176 6.45 15.60 0.96
C PRO A 176 5.60 15.05 2.12
N ALA A 177 4.99 15.91 2.94
CA ALA A 177 4.18 15.56 4.12
C ALA A 177 4.75 14.39 4.99
N PRO A 178 6.03 14.43 5.41
CA PRO A 178 6.74 13.26 5.92
C PRO A 178 6.13 12.63 7.18
N GLU A 179 5.73 13.45 8.17
CA GLU A 179 5.15 12.96 9.43
C GLU A 179 3.81 12.22 9.22
N ARG A 180 2.94 12.78 8.37
CA ARG A 180 1.66 12.17 8.03
C ARG A 180 1.86 10.88 7.26
N LYS A 181 2.75 10.85 6.28
CA LYS A 181 3.07 9.61 5.54
C LYS A 181 3.65 8.52 6.46
N LEU A 182 4.51 8.89 7.41
CA LEU A 182 5.06 7.95 8.38
C LEU A 182 3.97 7.37 9.29
N THR A 183 3.03 8.20 9.73
CA THR A 183 1.88 7.73 10.53
C THR A 183 1.01 6.75 9.72
N LEU A 184 0.69 7.10 8.47
CA LEU A 184 -0.14 6.28 7.60
C LEU A 184 0.50 4.94 7.24
N VAL A 185 1.81 4.90 6.96
CA VAL A 185 2.49 3.63 6.62
C VAL A 185 2.51 2.67 7.81
N LYS A 186 2.65 3.19 9.04
CA LYS A 186 2.60 2.36 10.26
C LYS A 186 1.22 1.76 10.47
N GLN A 187 0.17 2.52 10.16
CA GLN A 187 -1.21 2.01 10.20
C GLN A 187 -1.46 0.94 9.12
N GLU A 188 -0.88 1.10 7.93
CA GLU A 188 -0.98 0.09 6.86
C GLU A 188 -0.34 -1.22 7.28
N THR A 189 0.90 -1.20 7.79
CA THR A 189 1.60 -2.42 8.20
C THR A 189 0.98 -3.05 9.45
N ALA A 190 0.50 -2.25 10.40
CA ALA A 190 -0.24 -2.76 11.56
C ALA A 190 -1.55 -3.47 11.18
N ALA A 191 -2.18 -3.06 10.06
CA ALA A 191 -3.38 -3.71 9.54
C ALA A 191 -3.09 -5.05 8.81
N ILE A 192 -1.83 -5.36 8.54
CA ILE A 192 -1.37 -6.60 7.90
C ILE A 192 -0.77 -7.48 9.00
N HIS A 193 -1.57 -8.37 9.56
CA HIS A 193 -1.21 -9.15 10.75
C HIS A 193 -0.31 -10.36 10.47
N GLU A 194 -0.38 -10.91 9.27
CA GLU A 194 0.32 -12.15 8.92
C GLU A 194 1.79 -11.89 8.58
N LYS A 195 2.70 -12.60 9.25
CA LYS A 195 4.14 -12.48 9.02
C LYS A 195 4.52 -12.73 7.56
N GLN A 196 3.95 -13.77 6.95
CA GLN A 196 4.21 -14.10 5.54
C GLN A 196 3.73 -12.98 4.60
N ALA A 197 2.57 -12.38 4.90
CA ALA A 197 2.06 -11.24 4.13
C ALA A 197 2.97 -10.01 4.27
N LEU A 198 3.48 -9.73 5.47
CA LEU A 198 4.46 -8.65 5.68
C LEU A 198 5.78 -8.88 4.93
N GLN A 199 6.30 -10.12 4.88
CA GLN A 199 7.49 -10.47 4.09
C GLN A 199 7.27 -10.28 2.59
N LEU A 200 6.08 -10.62 2.11
CA LEU A 200 5.72 -10.41 0.72
C LEU A 200 5.58 -8.91 0.40
N VAL A 201 4.96 -8.12 1.29
CA VAL A 201 4.89 -6.66 1.15
C VAL A 201 6.28 -6.04 1.15
N GLU A 202 7.17 -6.45 2.06
CA GLU A 202 8.56 -5.98 2.09
C GLU A 202 9.25 -6.23 0.73
N SER A 203 9.10 -7.44 0.19
CA SER A 203 9.72 -7.83 -1.08
C SER A 203 9.12 -7.08 -2.27
N ALA A 204 7.80 -6.96 -2.33
CA ALA A 204 7.07 -6.34 -3.43
C ALA A 204 7.15 -4.81 -3.44
N ALA A 205 7.33 -4.19 -2.28
CA ALA A 205 7.53 -2.75 -2.14
C ALA A 205 8.97 -2.31 -2.48
N TYR A 206 9.92 -3.23 -2.61
CA TYR A 206 11.31 -2.88 -2.93
C TYR A 206 11.41 -2.16 -4.27
N GLY A 207 11.97 -0.94 -4.26
CA GLY A 207 12.07 -0.08 -5.45
C GLY A 207 10.76 0.59 -5.87
N VAL A 208 9.66 0.37 -5.15
CA VAL A 208 8.33 0.97 -5.39
C VAL A 208 7.96 1.95 -4.27
N ASP A 209 8.16 1.52 -3.02
CA ASP A 209 7.79 2.25 -1.82
C ASP A 209 8.75 1.94 -0.66
N ASN A 210 9.86 2.69 -0.60
CA ASN A 210 10.89 2.50 0.41
C ASN A 210 10.38 2.73 1.84
N LEU A 211 9.36 3.56 2.01
CA LEU A 211 8.75 3.82 3.32
C LEU A 211 7.96 2.59 3.80
N LEU A 212 7.23 1.94 2.90
CA LEU A 212 6.54 0.67 3.18
C LEU A 212 7.52 -0.48 3.42
N VAL A 213 8.64 -0.55 2.68
CA VAL A 213 9.71 -1.53 2.95
C VAL A 213 10.25 -1.36 4.38
N ALA A 214 10.57 -0.13 4.79
CA ALA A 214 11.08 0.14 6.13
C ALA A 214 10.07 -0.22 7.21
N ALA A 215 8.80 0.17 7.04
CA ALA A 215 7.74 -0.13 7.99
C ALA A 215 7.43 -1.64 8.07
N ALA A 216 7.51 -2.37 6.95
CA ALA A 216 7.33 -3.82 6.94
C ALA A 216 8.48 -4.52 7.66
N LYS A 217 9.73 -4.09 7.45
CA LYS A 217 10.91 -4.57 8.19
C LYS A 217 10.80 -4.30 9.69
N GLU A 218 10.35 -3.10 10.07
CA GLU A 218 10.09 -2.73 11.47
C GLU A 218 9.03 -3.66 12.08
N ALA A 219 7.93 -3.90 11.36
CA ALA A 219 6.87 -4.83 11.82
C ALA A 219 7.36 -6.29 11.92
N LEU A 220 8.27 -6.73 11.06
CA LEU A 220 8.83 -8.08 11.03
C LEU A 220 9.91 -8.33 12.09
N THR A 221 10.63 -7.29 12.51
CA THR A 221 11.75 -7.41 13.47
C THR A 221 11.29 -7.62 14.92
N GLY A 222 9.98 -7.60 15.17
CA GLY A 222 9.41 -7.91 16.49
C GLY A 222 9.71 -6.80 17.50
N HIS A 223 9.98 -7.17 18.76
CA HIS A 223 10.23 -6.19 19.82
C HIS A 223 11.53 -5.42 19.57
N GLN A 224 11.43 -4.10 19.40
CA GLN A 224 12.58 -3.21 19.41
C GLN A 224 12.61 -2.43 20.74
N TYR A 225 13.70 -2.59 21.48
CA TYR A 225 13.94 -1.92 22.76
C TYR A 225 15.06 -0.90 22.59
N LEU A 226 14.74 0.39 22.67
CA LEU A 226 15.71 1.48 22.57
C LEU A 226 15.58 2.36 23.82
N ASN A 227 16.72 2.78 24.40
CA ASN A 227 16.80 3.65 25.59
C ASN A 227 16.05 3.15 26.85
N VAL A 228 15.98 1.85 27.10
CA VAL A 228 15.33 1.29 28.31
C VAL A 228 16.27 1.34 29.52
N THR A 229 15.85 1.97 30.62
CA THR A 229 16.54 1.90 31.92
C THR A 229 15.58 1.39 33.00
N ILE A 230 15.93 0.26 33.63
CA ILE A 230 15.11 -0.41 34.65
C ILE A 230 15.91 -0.45 35.96
N LYS A 231 15.34 0.10 37.05
CA LYS A 231 15.90 0.01 38.41
C LYS A 231 14.92 -0.74 39.31
N GLY A 232 14.80 -2.05 39.08
CA GLY A 232 13.81 -2.92 39.72
C GLY A 232 13.63 -4.24 38.96
N LYS A 233 12.46 -4.86 39.06
CA LYS A 233 12.13 -6.09 38.31
C LYS A 233 11.18 -5.77 37.16
N ALA A 234 11.56 -6.16 35.94
CA ALA A 234 10.73 -6.02 34.75
C ALA A 234 10.76 -7.29 33.91
N GLN A 235 9.66 -7.52 33.18
CA GLN A 235 9.61 -8.50 32.10
C GLN A 235 9.40 -7.74 30.78
N ALA A 236 10.37 -7.88 29.88
CA ALA A 236 10.35 -7.31 28.54
C ALA A 236 10.09 -8.43 27.53
N GLY A 237 9.07 -8.23 26.69
CA GLY A 237 8.62 -9.21 25.71
C GLY A 237 7.39 -9.98 26.16
N ASP A 238 6.90 -10.85 25.29
CA ASP A 238 5.68 -11.61 25.54
C ASP A 238 5.86 -12.65 26.67
N SER A 239 4.82 -12.78 27.50
CA SER A 239 4.77 -13.73 28.62
C SER A 239 3.71 -14.81 28.40
N PHE A 240 4.12 -16.07 28.54
CA PHE A 240 3.27 -17.24 28.36
C PHE A 240 3.19 -18.03 29.67
N SER A 241 1.97 -18.20 30.18
CA SER A 241 1.70 -19.08 31.31
C SER A 241 1.79 -20.56 30.91
N SER A 242 2.11 -21.43 31.87
CA SER A 242 2.26 -22.87 31.63
C SER A 242 0.97 -23.57 31.20
N ASP A 243 -0.18 -22.97 31.50
CA ASP A 243 -1.52 -23.44 31.14
C ASP A 243 -2.06 -22.82 29.84
N TRP A 244 -1.32 -21.89 29.22
CA TRP A 244 -1.72 -21.29 27.96
C TRP A 244 -1.73 -22.33 26.81
N ARG A 245 -2.86 -22.41 26.09
CA ARG A 245 -3.07 -23.34 24.96
C ARG A 245 -3.53 -22.68 23.66
N GLY A 246 -3.59 -21.35 23.63
CA GLY A 246 -4.00 -20.58 22.45
C GLY A 246 -2.84 -20.18 21.53
N THR A 247 -3.15 -19.55 20.42
CA THR A 247 -2.16 -18.88 19.55
C THR A 247 -1.95 -17.45 20.01
N ALA A 248 -0.70 -17.04 20.18
CA ALA A 248 -0.39 -15.62 20.40
C ALA A 248 -0.79 -14.81 19.16
N GLN A 249 -1.63 -13.79 19.36
CA GLN A 249 -2.00 -12.81 18.35
C GLN A 249 -1.76 -11.43 18.95
N GLY A 250 -0.60 -10.86 18.64
CA GLY A 250 -0.24 -9.51 19.07
C GLY A 250 0.58 -8.83 18.00
N ALA A 251 0.19 -7.61 17.63
CA ALA A 251 1.01 -6.74 16.80
C ALA A 251 2.20 -6.22 17.60
N SER A 252 3.26 -5.84 16.87
CA SER A 252 4.47 -5.24 17.41
C SER A 252 4.14 -4.01 18.27
N HIS A 253 4.77 -3.93 19.44
CA HIS A 253 4.65 -2.77 20.32
C HIS A 253 5.90 -1.90 20.18
N ALA A 254 5.71 -0.59 20.03
CA ALA A 254 6.77 0.39 20.11
C ALA A 254 6.60 1.19 21.41
N TYR A 255 7.62 1.18 22.26
CA TYR A 255 7.65 1.94 23.51
C TYR A 255 8.88 2.84 23.50
N ASP A 256 8.69 4.12 23.81
CA ASP A 256 9.76 5.10 23.96
C ASP A 256 9.57 5.87 25.28
N GLY A 257 10.66 6.12 26.00
CA GLY A 257 10.64 6.87 27.26
C GLY A 257 10.07 6.15 28.50
N VAL A 258 10.14 4.81 28.58
CA VAL A 258 9.60 4.10 29.77
C VAL A 258 10.59 4.14 30.93
N LEU A 259 10.18 4.76 32.03
CA LEU A 259 10.93 4.83 33.29
C LEU A 259 10.11 4.13 34.39
N VAL A 260 10.71 3.13 35.03
CA VAL A 260 10.08 2.35 36.11
C VAL A 260 10.90 2.56 37.38
N ASP A 261 10.24 3.09 38.42
CA ASP A 261 10.85 3.39 39.72
C ASP A 261 10.95 2.15 40.62
N GLU A 262 11.72 2.25 41.71
CA GLU A 262 12.14 1.13 42.58
C GLU A 262 10.97 0.35 43.20
N THR A 263 9.79 0.95 43.29
CA THR A 263 8.58 0.35 43.89
C THR A 263 7.55 -0.12 42.86
N ALA A 264 7.81 0.08 41.56
CA ALA A 264 6.84 -0.22 40.51
C ALA A 264 7.08 -1.59 39.86
N LYS A 265 5.98 -2.25 39.49
CA LYS A 265 5.94 -3.45 38.66
C LYS A 265 5.48 -3.01 37.26
N ALA A 266 6.13 -3.43 36.18
CA ALA A 266 5.69 -3.14 34.83
C ALA A 266 5.76 -4.39 33.93
N LEU A 267 4.70 -4.61 33.14
CA LEU A 267 4.67 -5.53 32.02
C LEU A 267 4.70 -4.71 30.72
N ILE A 268 5.76 -4.89 29.92
CA ILE A 268 5.94 -4.20 28.65
C ILE A 268 5.90 -5.26 27.54
N GLY A 269 4.68 -5.58 27.09
CA GLY A 269 4.41 -6.66 26.15
C GLY A 269 3.01 -7.25 26.35
N ASN A 270 2.69 -8.33 25.64
CA ASN A 270 1.43 -9.05 25.82
C ASN A 270 1.58 -10.14 26.89
N LYS A 271 0.50 -10.46 27.60
CA LYS A 271 0.41 -11.61 28.51
C LYS A 271 -0.72 -12.54 28.09
N TYR A 272 -0.42 -13.83 28.05
CA TYR A 272 -1.40 -14.86 27.68
C TYR A 272 -1.53 -15.92 28.79
N GLY A 273 -2.72 -15.96 29.41
CA GLY A 273 -3.10 -16.91 30.47
C GLY A 273 -2.40 -16.70 31.83
N GLY A 274 -2.74 -17.56 32.79
CA GLY A 274 -2.18 -17.59 34.15
C GLY A 274 -2.71 -16.50 35.09
N LYS A 275 -2.30 -16.58 36.38
CA LYS A 275 -2.45 -15.49 37.37
C LYS A 275 -1.81 -14.22 36.85
N ASP A 276 -2.42 -13.06 37.08
CA ASP A 276 -1.97 -11.78 36.53
C ASP A 276 -0.59 -11.38 37.05
N PHE A 277 0.15 -10.51 36.33
CA PHE A 277 1.49 -10.07 36.80
C PHE A 277 1.40 -9.31 38.14
N TRP A 278 0.18 -8.90 38.47
CA TRP A 278 -0.27 -8.19 39.65
C TRP A 278 -0.82 -9.10 40.75
N ASP A 279 -0.99 -10.38 40.48
CA ASP A 279 -1.49 -11.34 41.46
C ASP A 279 -0.32 -11.84 42.30
N ASP A 280 -0.18 -11.31 43.52
CA ASP A 280 0.67 -11.91 44.54
C ASP A 280 0.18 -13.34 44.93
#